data_AF-A0A7C7BLG2-F1
#
_entry.id   AF-A0A7C7BLG2-F1
#
_cell.length_a   1.000
_cell.length_b   1.000
_cell.length_c   1.000
_cell.angle_alpha   90.00
_cell.angle_beta   90.00
_cell.angle_gamma   90.00
#
_symmetry.space_group_name_H-M   'P 1'
#
loop_
_entity.id
_entity.type
_entity.pdbx_description
1 polymer ?
#
loop_
_entity_poly.entity_id
_entity_poly.type
_entity_poly.pdbx_seq_one_letter_code
_entity_poly.pdbx_strand_id
1 'polypeptide(L)'
;MLKSILSILLLLSILVPIHVSSQPSKSYKKDQKTRDKSRAGSESFANDQEAAAAVLKHYKQELTALDQERLDAEASGDIEKLAKVEQKIRQVKGQMRFTKNKIEEDIVKEYNKIQEKHVRKRMKKNKKKSKRINENKREPFFKRIFKKKRR
;
A
#
# COMPACT_ATOMS: atom_id res chain seq x y z
N MET A 1 -3.34 24.33 -64.07
CA MET A 1 -2.51 23.59 -63.10
C MET A 1 -2.34 24.30 -61.74
N LEU A 2 -2.21 25.63 -61.66
CA LEU A 2 -2.09 26.34 -60.37
C LEU A 2 -3.25 26.08 -59.38
N LYS A 3 -4.49 25.93 -59.87
CA LYS A 3 -5.67 25.73 -59.01
C LYS A 3 -5.67 24.38 -58.27
N SER A 4 -5.10 23.32 -58.85
CA SER A 4 -4.98 22.01 -58.18
C SER A 4 -3.89 22.01 -57.10
N ILE A 5 -2.79 22.75 -57.32
CA ILE A 5 -1.71 22.86 -56.33
C ILE A 5 -2.22 23.61 -55.08
N LEU A 6 -3.01 24.66 -55.28
CA LEU A 6 -3.61 25.43 -54.18
C LEU A 6 -4.61 24.59 -53.37
N SER A 7 -5.39 23.72 -54.04
CA SER A 7 -6.35 22.82 -53.38
C SER A 7 -5.66 21.75 -52.54
N ILE A 8 -4.53 21.20 -53.00
CA ILE A 8 -3.75 20.20 -52.26
C ILE A 8 -3.09 20.83 -51.02
N LEU A 9 -2.55 22.05 -51.15
CA LEU A 9 -1.99 22.81 -50.01
C LEU A 9 -3.05 23.13 -48.95
N LEU A 10 -4.29 23.44 -49.35
CA LEU A 10 -5.38 23.70 -48.42
C LEU A 10 -5.78 22.42 -47.64
N LEU A 11 -5.83 21.27 -48.31
CA LEU A 11 -6.14 19.97 -47.69
C LEU A 11 -5.07 19.51 -46.70
N LEU A 12 -3.79 19.76 -47.00
CA LEU A 12 -2.68 19.47 -46.09
C LEU A 12 -2.71 20.30 -44.80
N SER A 13 -3.24 21.52 -44.85
CA SER A 13 -3.36 22.38 -43.66
C SER A 13 -4.44 21.94 -42.66
N ILE A 14 -5.44 21.18 -43.12
CA ILE A 14 -6.55 20.67 -42.29
C ILE A 14 -6.18 19.34 -41.61
N LEU A 15 -5.18 18.63 -42.13
CA LEU A 15 -4.76 17.30 -41.68
C LEU A 15 -3.62 17.32 -40.65
N VAL A 16 -3.22 18.47 -40.14
CA VAL A 16 -2.31 18.53 -38.99
C VAL A 16 -3.13 18.25 -37.72
N PRO A 17 -3.04 17.06 -37.11
CA PRO A 17 -3.67 16.84 -35.82
C PRO A 17 -3.07 17.83 -34.85
N ILE A 18 -3.89 18.76 -34.35
CA ILE A 18 -3.52 19.61 -33.23
C ILE A 18 -3.41 18.66 -32.03
N HIS A 19 -2.25 18.05 -31.84
CA HIS A 19 -1.88 17.39 -30.60
C HIS A 19 -1.71 18.50 -29.56
N VAL A 20 -2.85 18.90 -28.98
CA VAL A 20 -2.88 19.65 -27.74
C VAL A 20 -2.34 18.69 -26.68
N SER A 21 -1.01 18.66 -26.53
CA SER A 21 -0.34 18.12 -25.37
C SER A 21 -0.68 19.05 -24.21
N SER A 22 -1.90 18.95 -23.69
CA SER A 22 -2.29 19.63 -22.47
C SER A 22 -1.52 18.96 -21.35
N GLN A 23 -0.33 19.50 -21.05
CA GLN A 23 0.44 19.02 -19.92
C GLN A 23 -0.47 19.06 -18.68
N PRO A 24 -0.57 17.95 -17.93
CA PRO A 24 -1.46 17.90 -16.79
C PRO A 24 -1.10 19.03 -15.82
N SER A 25 -2.11 19.67 -15.26
CA SER A 25 -1.94 20.82 -14.38
C SER A 25 -1.00 20.49 -13.23
N LYS A 26 -0.28 21.51 -12.74
CA LYS A 26 0.65 21.33 -11.60
C LYS A 26 -0.05 20.72 -10.38
N SER A 27 -1.34 21.00 -10.17
CA SER A 27 -2.14 20.38 -9.10
C SER A 27 -2.38 18.90 -9.36
N TYR A 28 -2.73 18.51 -10.60
CA TYR A 28 -2.93 17.11 -10.96
C TYR A 28 -1.66 16.28 -10.76
N LYS A 29 -0.50 16.76 -11.25
CA LYS A 29 0.80 16.08 -11.04
C LYS A 29 1.15 15.90 -9.56
N LYS A 30 0.77 16.88 -8.71
CA LYS A 30 0.99 16.80 -7.26
C LYS A 30 0.07 15.77 -6.61
N ASP A 31 -1.21 15.75 -6.97
CA ASP A 31 -2.17 14.78 -6.44
C ASP A 31 -1.80 13.36 -6.86
N GLN A 32 -1.39 13.17 -8.12
CA GLN A 32 -0.90 11.89 -8.65
C GLN A 32 0.34 11.42 -7.85
N LYS A 33 1.36 12.26 -7.69
CA LYS A 33 2.55 11.93 -6.89
C LYS A 33 2.22 11.59 -5.43
N THR A 34 1.16 12.16 -4.88
CA THR A 34 0.72 11.88 -3.51
C THR A 34 0.00 10.52 -3.43
N ARG A 35 -0.84 10.21 -4.42
CA ARG A 35 -1.50 8.91 -4.57
C ARG A 35 -0.49 7.78 -4.81
N ASP A 36 0.48 8.00 -5.70
CA ASP A 36 1.52 7.02 -6.02
C ASP A 36 2.37 6.70 -4.79
N LYS A 37 2.72 7.71 -3.99
CA LYS A 37 3.41 7.51 -2.70
C LYS A 37 2.58 6.73 -1.69
N SER A 38 1.29 7.02 -1.57
CA SER A 38 0.42 6.23 -0.66
C SER A 38 0.25 4.80 -1.14
N ARG A 39 0.15 4.59 -2.46
CA ARG A 39 0.02 3.28 -3.07
C ARG A 39 1.28 2.43 -2.90
N ALA A 40 2.45 3.02 -3.16
CA ALA A 40 3.73 2.35 -2.93
C ALA A 40 3.92 1.95 -1.46
N GLY A 41 3.47 2.79 -0.51
CA GLY A 41 3.49 2.44 0.91
C GLY A 41 2.57 1.27 1.27
N SER A 42 1.35 1.23 0.73
CA SER A 42 0.42 0.12 0.97
C SER A 42 0.83 -1.19 0.30
N GLU A 43 1.40 -1.11 -0.92
CA GLU A 43 1.90 -2.28 -1.63
C GLU A 43 3.14 -2.87 -0.92
N SER A 44 4.05 -2.03 -0.41
CA SER A 44 5.17 -2.48 0.43
C SER A 44 4.69 -3.27 1.64
N PHE A 45 3.71 -2.75 2.39
CA PHE A 45 3.21 -3.42 3.59
C PHE A 45 2.50 -4.75 3.28
N ALA A 46 1.74 -4.81 2.18
CA ALA A 46 1.10 -6.05 1.74
C ALA A 46 2.14 -7.12 1.33
N ASN A 47 3.17 -6.71 0.59
CA ASN A 47 4.27 -7.61 0.21
C ASN A 47 5.04 -8.11 1.45
N ASP A 48 5.26 -7.25 2.44
CA ASP A 48 5.93 -7.61 3.69
C ASP A 48 5.10 -8.64 4.49
N GLN A 49 3.77 -8.51 4.51
CA GLN A 49 2.88 -9.49 5.12
C GLN A 49 2.88 -10.83 4.39
N GLU A 50 2.89 -10.81 3.06
CA GLU A 50 2.94 -12.02 2.24
C GLU A 50 4.27 -12.76 2.42
N ALA A 51 5.39 -12.04 2.44
CA ALA A 51 6.71 -12.60 2.73
C ALA A 51 6.76 -13.22 4.14
N ALA A 52 6.22 -12.52 5.15
CA ALA A 52 6.12 -13.03 6.51
C ALA A 52 5.27 -14.31 6.60
N ALA A 53 4.14 -14.36 5.88
CA ALA A 53 3.29 -15.53 5.80
C ALA A 53 4.00 -16.72 5.12
N ALA A 54 4.78 -16.47 4.06
CA ALA A 54 5.56 -17.48 3.38
C ALA A 54 6.63 -18.11 4.30
N VAL A 55 7.34 -17.30 5.09
CA VAL A 55 8.32 -17.78 6.07
C VAL A 55 7.65 -18.65 7.14
N LEU A 56 6.51 -18.22 7.69
CA LEU A 56 5.77 -19.01 8.68
C LEU A 56 5.20 -20.30 8.09
N LYS A 57 4.84 -20.29 6.80
CA LYS A 57 4.41 -21.50 6.08
C LYS A 57 5.54 -22.52 5.94
N HIS A 58 6.76 -22.06 5.63
CA HIS A 58 7.93 -22.93 5.56
C HIS A 58 8.17 -23.66 6.89
N TYR A 59 8.17 -22.94 8.01
CA TYR A 59 8.32 -23.57 9.33
C TYR A 59 7.23 -24.60 9.64
N LYS A 60 5.99 -24.34 9.23
CA LYS A 60 4.90 -25.31 9.41
C LYS A 60 5.14 -26.57 8.58
N GLN A 61 5.59 -26.43 7.33
CA GLN A 61 5.91 -27.56 6.47
C GLN A 61 7.07 -28.40 7.03
N GLU A 62 8.11 -27.72 7.52
CA GLU A 62 9.25 -28.38 8.18
C GLU A 62 8.81 -29.14 9.44
N LEU A 63 7.95 -28.54 10.28
CA LEU A 63 7.41 -29.22 11.45
C LEU A 63 6.55 -30.43 11.08
N THR A 64 5.73 -30.35 10.03
CA THR A 64 4.94 -31.51 9.57
C THR A 64 5.82 -32.64 9.06
N ALA A 65 6.94 -32.33 8.39
CA ALA A 65 7.89 -33.33 7.94
C ALA A 65 8.59 -33.99 9.14
N LEU A 66 9.04 -33.20 10.12
CA LEU A 66 9.68 -33.73 11.33
C LEU A 66 8.70 -34.53 12.21
N ASP A 67 7.42 -34.15 12.28
CA ASP A 67 6.41 -34.93 12.98
C ASP A 67 6.21 -36.30 12.32
N GLN A 68 6.25 -36.38 10.98
CA GLN A 68 6.21 -37.66 10.27
C GLN A 68 7.47 -38.50 10.57
N GLU A 69 8.67 -37.90 10.51
CA GLU A 69 9.93 -38.58 10.88
C GLU A 69 9.89 -39.09 12.33
N ARG A 70 9.23 -38.36 13.23
CA ARG A 70 9.06 -38.76 14.63
C ARG A 70 8.20 -40.01 14.73
N LEU A 71 7.06 -40.03 14.05
CA LEU A 71 6.16 -41.19 14.02
C LEU A 71 6.84 -42.42 13.41
N ASP A 72 7.64 -42.24 12.36
CA ASP A 72 8.38 -43.33 11.73
C ASP A 72 9.48 -43.88 12.67
N ALA A 73 10.16 -43.01 13.42
CA ALA A 73 11.15 -43.41 14.43
C ALA A 73 10.51 -44.08 15.66
N GLU A 74 9.32 -43.62 16.09
CA GLU A 74 8.50 -44.29 17.12
C GLU A 74 8.14 -45.71 16.66
N ALA A 75 7.67 -45.86 15.42
CA ALA A 75 7.31 -47.14 14.83
C ALA A 75 8.52 -48.09 14.67
N SER A 76 9.70 -47.56 14.36
CA SER A 76 10.92 -48.36 14.24
C SER A 76 11.56 -48.73 15.59
N GLY A 77 11.10 -48.13 16.70
CA GLY A 77 11.68 -48.33 18.03
C GLY A 77 13.10 -47.76 18.20
N ASP A 78 13.53 -46.84 17.33
CA ASP A 78 14.88 -46.29 17.35
C ASP A 78 14.93 -45.04 18.25
N ILE A 79 15.26 -45.27 19.53
CA ILE A 79 15.24 -44.25 20.58
C ILE A 79 16.22 -43.09 20.28
N GLU A 80 17.38 -43.38 19.68
CA GLU A 80 18.35 -42.33 19.36
C GLU A 80 17.86 -41.42 18.24
N LYS A 81 17.26 -42.00 17.19
CA LYS A 81 16.66 -41.22 16.10
C LYS A 81 15.49 -40.39 16.61
N LEU A 82 14.64 -40.96 17.46
CA LEU A 82 13.53 -40.26 18.10
C LEU A 82 14.00 -39.02 18.86
N ALA A 83 15.00 -39.17 19.73
CA ALA A 83 15.55 -38.05 20.51
C ALA A 83 16.12 -36.94 19.62
N LYS A 84 16.80 -37.30 18.52
CA LYS A 84 17.34 -36.35 17.54
C LYS A 84 16.22 -35.59 16.82
N VAL A 85 15.16 -36.28 16.40
CA VAL A 85 14.01 -35.65 15.73
C VAL A 85 13.27 -34.72 16.69
N GLU A 86 13.02 -35.14 17.93
CA GLU A 86 12.42 -34.27 18.95
C GLU A 86 13.23 -33.01 19.22
N GLN A 87 14.55 -33.13 19.28
CA GLN A 87 15.44 -31.98 19.47
C GLN A 87 15.30 -31.00 18.30
N LYS A 88 15.27 -31.49 17.05
CA LYS A 88 15.04 -30.66 15.87
C LYS A 88 13.67 -29.98 15.93
N ILE A 89 12.61 -30.70 16.29
CA ILE A 89 11.26 -30.14 16.46
C ILE A 89 11.28 -28.97 17.46
N ARG A 90 11.97 -29.12 18.61
CA ARG A 90 12.09 -28.05 19.60
C ARG A 90 12.81 -26.83 19.04
N GLN A 91 13.90 -27.04 18.31
CA GLN A 91 14.67 -25.95 17.68
C GLN A 91 13.83 -25.19 16.65
N VAL A 92 13.16 -25.90 15.74
CA VAL A 92 12.31 -25.31 14.71
C VAL A 92 11.13 -24.57 15.32
N LYS A 93 10.47 -25.14 16.36
CA LYS A 93 9.40 -24.44 17.11
C LYS A 93 9.92 -23.15 17.76
N GLY A 94 11.12 -23.19 18.33
CA GLY A 94 11.78 -22.02 18.93
C GLY A 94 12.02 -20.91 17.92
N GLN A 95 12.61 -21.26 16.77
CA GLN A 95 12.85 -20.31 15.67
C GLN A 95 11.54 -19.73 15.10
N MET A 96 10.54 -20.59 14.86
CA MET A 96 9.23 -20.16 14.39
C MET A 96 8.59 -19.15 15.36
N ARG A 97 8.67 -19.40 16.67
CA ARG A 97 8.13 -18.48 17.69
C ARG A 97 8.86 -17.14 17.69
N PHE A 98 10.19 -17.17 17.62
CA PHE A 98 10.99 -15.94 17.55
C PHE A 98 10.63 -15.10 16.32
N THR A 99 10.58 -15.73 15.14
CA THR A 99 10.24 -15.07 13.88
C THR A 99 8.81 -14.53 13.90
N LYS A 100 7.86 -15.30 14.43
CA LYS A 100 6.47 -14.86 14.60
C LYS A 100 6.38 -13.62 15.49
N ASN A 101 7.05 -13.61 16.65
CA ASN A 101 7.05 -12.47 17.54
C ASN A 101 7.63 -11.22 16.86
N LYS A 102 8.72 -11.37 16.11
CA LYS A 102 9.32 -10.26 15.36
C LYS A 102 8.35 -9.67 14.32
N ILE A 103 7.66 -10.53 13.57
CA ILE A 103 6.62 -10.11 12.61
C ILE A 103 5.50 -9.36 13.33
N GLU A 104 5.01 -9.88 14.46
CA GLU A 104 3.96 -9.22 15.25
C GLU A 104 4.41 -7.86 15.78
N GLU A 105 5.63 -7.75 16.29
CA GLU A 105 6.19 -6.48 16.73
C GLU A 105 6.26 -5.44 15.61
N ASP A 106 6.69 -5.85 14.41
CA ASP A 106 6.83 -4.93 13.28
C ASP A 106 5.45 -4.47 12.76
N ILE A 107 4.45 -5.36 12.76
CA ILE A 107 3.06 -4.99 12.48
C ILE A 107 2.55 -3.98 13.53
N VAL A 108 2.77 -4.25 14.81
CA VAL A 108 2.32 -3.36 15.91
C VAL A 108 3.00 -2.00 15.81
N LYS A 109 4.32 -1.95 15.51
CA LYS A 109 5.05 -0.70 15.27
C LYS A 109 4.43 0.08 14.12
N GLU A 110 4.13 -0.56 13.00
CA GLU A 110 3.53 0.09 11.83
C GLU A 110 2.16 0.70 12.17
N TYR A 111 1.28 -0.06 12.83
CA TYR A 111 -0.02 0.43 13.28
C TYR A 111 0.10 1.59 14.28
N ASN A 112 1.07 1.53 15.18
CA ASN A 112 1.26 2.54 16.21
C ASN A 112 1.90 3.84 15.70
N LYS A 113 2.53 3.86 14.51
CA LYS A 113 3.04 5.09 13.88
C LYS A 113 1.97 6.18 13.80
N ILE A 114 0.71 5.82 13.54
CA ILE A 114 -0.40 6.79 13.48
C ILE A 114 -0.67 7.43 14.86
N GLN A 115 -0.44 6.70 15.93
CA GLN A 115 -0.71 7.15 17.29
C GLN A 115 0.39 8.08 17.84
N GLU A 116 1.57 8.12 17.23
CA GLU A 116 2.70 8.92 17.68
C GLU A 116 2.34 10.41 17.80
N LYS A 117 2.83 11.04 18.88
CA LYS A 117 2.48 12.43 19.24
C LYS A 117 2.75 13.41 18.10
N HIS A 118 3.86 13.25 17.39
CA HIS A 118 4.24 14.14 16.30
C HIS A 118 3.34 13.95 15.06
N VAL A 119 2.96 12.71 14.72
CA VAL A 119 1.99 12.39 13.68
C VAL A 119 0.62 12.97 14.03
N ARG A 120 0.14 12.73 15.26
CA ARG A 120 -1.12 13.28 15.78
C ARG A 120 -1.17 14.81 15.72
N LYS A 121 -0.09 15.49 16.12
CA LYS A 121 0.02 16.96 16.05
C LYS A 121 -0.06 17.45 14.60
N ARG A 122 0.67 16.80 13.68
CA ARG A 122 0.64 17.11 12.24
C ARG A 122 -0.76 16.90 11.64
N MET A 123 -1.43 15.79 11.97
CA MET A 123 -2.81 15.52 11.55
C MET A 123 -3.78 16.57 12.06
N LYS A 124 -3.71 16.94 13.36
CA LYS A 124 -4.56 18.01 13.94
C LYS A 124 -4.32 19.36 13.25
N LYS A 125 -3.06 19.72 12.97
CA LYS A 125 -2.70 20.96 12.24
C LYS A 125 -3.30 20.96 10.83
N ASN A 126 -3.17 19.85 10.10
CA ASN A 126 -3.70 19.72 8.74
C ASN A 126 -5.24 19.70 8.71
N LYS A 127 -5.90 19.05 9.67
CA LYS A 127 -7.38 19.04 9.81
C LYS A 127 -7.93 20.46 9.96
N LYS A 128 -7.30 21.31 10.78
CA LYS A 128 -7.69 22.72 10.93
C LYS A 128 -7.56 23.50 9.61
N LYS A 129 -6.46 23.31 8.87
CA LYS A 129 -6.25 23.94 7.56
C LYS A 129 -7.29 23.47 6.54
N SER A 130 -7.59 22.18 6.49
CA SER A 130 -8.60 21.61 5.59
C SER A 130 -9.99 22.15 5.88
N LYS A 131 -10.37 22.28 7.17
CA LYS A 131 -11.65 22.90 7.55
C LYS A 131 -11.74 24.35 7.07
N ARG A 132 -10.71 25.17 7.31
CA ARG A 132 -10.67 26.57 6.86
C ARG A 132 -10.79 26.71 5.34
N ILE A 133 -10.11 25.88 4.56
CA ILE A 133 -10.20 25.91 3.09
C ILE A 133 -11.60 25.51 2.63
N ASN A 134 -12.22 24.50 3.26
CA ASN A 134 -13.58 24.08 2.93
C ASN A 134 -14.63 25.13 3.35
N GLU A 135 -14.45 25.76 4.51
CA GLU A 135 -15.27 26.89 4.99
C GLU A 135 -15.15 28.10 4.07
N ASN A 136 -13.96 28.41 3.53
CA ASN A 136 -13.80 29.48 2.54
C ASN A 136 -14.39 29.15 1.16
N LYS A 137 -14.43 27.86 0.78
CA LYS A 137 -15.07 27.41 -0.47
C LYS A 137 -16.59 27.33 -0.36
N ARG A 138 -17.12 27.05 0.84
CA ARG A 138 -18.56 27.08 1.11
C ARG A 138 -19.01 28.52 1.30
N GLU A 139 -20.14 28.90 0.70
CA GLU A 139 -20.76 30.18 1.04
C GLU A 139 -20.99 30.22 2.56
N PRO A 140 -20.53 31.26 3.27
CA PRO A 140 -20.79 31.37 4.69
C PRO A 140 -22.29 31.35 4.95
N PHE A 141 -22.70 30.73 6.06
CA PHE A 141 -24.10 30.43 6.37
C PHE A 141 -25.02 31.66 6.26
N PHE A 142 -24.54 32.84 6.64
CA PHE A 142 -25.26 34.11 6.49
C PHE A 142 -25.51 34.48 5.02
N LYS A 143 -24.55 34.26 4.10
CA LYS A 143 -24.80 34.47 2.67
C LYS A 143 -25.81 33.48 2.10
N ARG A 144 -25.93 32.28 2.68
CA ARG A 144 -26.95 31.29 2.30
C ARG A 144 -28.35 31.66 2.79
N ILE A 145 -28.47 32.19 4.00
CA ILE A 145 -29.75 32.62 4.59
C ILE A 145 -30.24 33.93 3.96
N PHE A 146 -29.35 34.90 3.78
CA PHE A 146 -29.67 36.21 3.19
C PHE A 146 -29.54 36.24 1.67
N LYS A 147 -29.48 35.06 1.01
CA LYS A 147 -29.57 34.98 -0.45
C LYS A 147 -30.99 35.37 -0.85
N LYS A 148 -31.21 36.67 -0.98
CA LYS A 148 -32.47 37.28 -1.42
C LYS A 148 -32.89 36.51 -2.67
N LYS A 149 -34.03 35.80 -2.58
CA LYS A 149 -34.66 35.12 -3.72
C LYS A 149 -34.86 36.22 -4.78
N ARG A 150 -33.98 36.29 -5.77
CA ARG A 150 -34.22 37.09 -6.97
C ARG A 150 -35.38 36.40 -7.66
N ARG A 151 -36.57 36.96 -7.50
CA ARG A 151 -37.65 36.83 -8.47
C ARG A 151 -37.23 37.57 -9.73
#